data_AF-A0A0F9M613-F1
#
_entry.id   AF-A0A0F9M613-F1
#
_cell.length_a   1.000
_cell.length_b   1.000
_cell.length_c   1.000
_cell.angle_alpha   90.00
_cell.angle_beta   90.00
_cell.angle_gamma   90.00
#
_symmetry.space_group_name_H-M   'P 1'
#
loop_
_entity.id
_entity.type
_entity.pdbx_description
1 polymer ?
#
loop_
_entity_poly.entity_id
_entity_poly.type
_entity_poly.pdbx_seq_one_letter_code
_entity_poly.pdbx_strand_id
1 'polypeptide(L)'
;MATETKKQTDYNKLVGRQGDTYYYLDYVFDHGPGSSFRGAVGSRMCPVTFADAERRRENFDEDGDEWRAAVQEQQTTLGYDDWCKFVVATDGDDAIFDQSYSDTYGEDLLDRLDPEREEYELVECTGGGRCFNHEDKWDEVFDAELVKVIASYESK
;
A
#
# COMPACT_ATOMS: atom_id res chain seq x y z
N MET A 1 -30.39 -14.90 -18.74
CA MET A 1 -29.64 -13.78 -18.15
C MET A 1 -28.26 -13.80 -18.79
N ALA A 2 -27.85 -12.73 -19.47
CA ALA A 2 -26.51 -12.66 -20.03
C ALA A 2 -25.53 -12.44 -18.88
N THR A 3 -24.56 -13.33 -18.74
CA THR A 3 -23.51 -13.21 -17.72
C THR A 3 -22.66 -11.99 -18.07
N GLU A 4 -22.75 -10.92 -17.29
CA GLU A 4 -21.82 -9.79 -17.38
C GLU A 4 -20.40 -10.35 -17.25
N THR A 5 -19.63 -10.27 -18.34
CA THR A 5 -18.26 -10.77 -18.34
C THR A 5 -17.37 -9.58 -18.01
N LYS A 6 -16.90 -9.50 -16.77
CA LYS A 6 -15.87 -8.55 -16.34
C LYS A 6 -14.67 -8.69 -17.26
N LYS A 7 -14.31 -7.63 -17.97
CA LYS A 7 -13.02 -7.51 -18.65
C LYS A 7 -12.03 -6.88 -17.68
N GLN A 8 -10.86 -7.48 -17.54
CA GLN A 8 -9.76 -6.95 -16.73
C GLN A 8 -8.51 -6.82 -17.62
N THR A 9 -7.73 -5.78 -17.38
CA THR A 9 -6.43 -5.59 -18.02
C THR A 9 -5.43 -5.16 -16.96
N ASP A 10 -4.45 -6.03 -16.72
CA ASP A 10 -3.41 -5.84 -15.71
C ASP A 10 -2.24 -5.03 -16.26
N TYR A 11 -1.68 -4.17 -15.40
CA TYR A 11 -0.57 -3.29 -15.71
C TYR A 11 0.58 -3.50 -14.72
N ASN A 12 0.30 -3.45 -13.42
CA ASN A 12 1.27 -3.51 -12.31
C ASN A 12 2.45 -2.53 -12.53
N LYS A 13 2.14 -1.26 -12.76
CA LYS A 13 3.11 -0.24 -13.17
C LYS A 13 2.96 1.06 -12.39
N LEU A 14 4.11 1.68 -12.11
CA LEU A 14 4.16 3.02 -11.54
C LEU A 14 3.55 4.06 -12.50
N VAL A 15 2.68 4.91 -11.96
CA VAL A 15 1.94 5.94 -12.70
C VAL A 15 2.50 7.31 -12.41
N GLY A 16 2.59 7.67 -11.13
CA GLY A 16 2.91 9.02 -10.68
C GLY A 16 3.10 9.09 -9.17
N ARG A 17 3.43 10.29 -8.70
CA ARG A 17 3.70 10.60 -7.29
C ARG A 17 2.89 11.81 -6.83
N GLN A 18 2.46 11.75 -5.56
CA GLN A 18 1.86 12.86 -4.81
C GLN A 18 2.50 12.91 -3.43
N GLY A 19 3.21 13.98 -3.10
CA GLY A 19 4.07 14.04 -1.93
C GLY A 19 5.06 12.86 -1.92
N ASP A 20 5.10 12.12 -0.83
CA ASP A 20 5.96 10.93 -0.69
C ASP A 20 5.26 9.64 -1.11
N THR A 21 4.05 9.72 -1.66
CA THR A 21 3.25 8.55 -2.06
C THR A 21 3.34 8.30 -3.56
N TYR A 22 3.74 7.09 -3.91
CA TYR A 22 3.86 6.56 -5.26
C TYR A 22 2.66 5.69 -5.59
N TYR A 23 2.10 5.90 -6.78
CA TYR A 23 0.86 5.24 -7.19
C TYR A 23 1.15 4.25 -8.30
N TYR A 24 0.83 2.99 -8.03
CA TYR A 24 0.90 1.90 -9.00
C TYR A 24 -0.50 1.59 -9.53
N LEU A 25 -0.64 1.46 -10.85
CA LEU A 25 -1.83 0.89 -11.46
C LEU A 25 -1.69 -0.61 -11.50
N ASP A 26 -2.51 -1.33 -10.74
CA ASP A 26 -2.54 -2.79 -10.74
C ASP A 26 -3.28 -3.26 -11.98
N TYR A 27 -4.55 -2.85 -12.13
CA TYR A 27 -5.39 -3.22 -13.27
C TYR A 27 -6.55 -2.25 -13.48
N VAL A 28 -7.15 -2.30 -14.66
CA VAL A 28 -8.47 -1.69 -14.92
C VAL A 28 -9.51 -2.77 -15.16
N PHE A 29 -10.77 -2.47 -14.85
CA PHE A 29 -11.89 -3.38 -15.11
C PHE A 29 -13.10 -2.69 -15.74
N ASP A 30 -13.86 -3.44 -16.54
CA ASP A 30 -15.10 -3.01 -17.19
C ASP A 30 -16.12 -4.17 -17.21
N HIS A 31 -17.32 -3.95 -16.66
CA HIS A 31 -18.43 -4.93 -16.68
C HIS A 31 -19.19 -4.99 -18.00
N GLY A 32 -18.78 -4.20 -19.01
CA GLY A 32 -19.27 -4.28 -20.37
C GLY A 32 -20.43 -3.32 -20.67
N PRO A 33 -20.97 -3.39 -21.90
CA PRO A 33 -21.95 -2.42 -22.39
C PRO A 33 -23.21 -2.37 -21.52
N GLY A 34 -23.51 -1.17 -20.98
CA GLY A 34 -24.68 -0.93 -20.13
C GLY A 34 -24.39 -0.90 -18.63
N SER A 35 -23.19 -1.30 -18.19
CA SER A 35 -22.76 -1.17 -16.80
C SER A 35 -22.01 0.15 -16.59
N SER A 36 -22.36 0.88 -15.52
CA SER A 36 -21.55 1.99 -15.02
C SER A 36 -20.39 1.51 -14.12
N PHE A 37 -20.33 0.20 -13.84
CA PHE A 37 -19.36 -0.37 -12.92
C PHE A 37 -18.07 -0.75 -13.65
N ARG A 38 -17.16 0.23 -13.66
CA ARG A 38 -15.80 0.16 -14.18
C ARG A 38 -14.89 0.96 -13.27
N GLY A 39 -13.58 0.75 -13.36
CA GLY A 39 -12.62 1.55 -12.60
C GLY A 39 -11.19 1.10 -12.80
N ALA A 40 -10.28 1.92 -12.29
CA ALA A 40 -8.88 1.62 -12.11
C ALA A 40 -8.63 1.19 -10.66
N VAL A 41 -7.86 0.13 -10.50
CA VAL A 41 -7.42 -0.41 -9.22
C VAL A 41 -5.91 -0.26 -9.13
N GLY A 42 -5.45 0.25 -8.01
CA GLY A 42 -4.04 0.50 -7.77
C GLY A 42 -3.65 0.32 -6.32
N SER A 43 -2.36 0.52 -6.10
CA SER A 43 -1.70 0.44 -4.81
C SER A 43 -0.90 1.72 -4.58
N ARG A 44 -0.89 2.20 -3.34
CA ARG A 44 -0.16 3.38 -2.89
C ARG A 44 1.00 2.93 -2.03
N MET A 45 2.20 3.25 -2.47
CA MET A 45 3.44 2.86 -1.82
C MET A 45 4.17 4.10 -1.33
N CYS A 46 4.70 4.06 -0.11
CA CYS A 46 5.48 5.15 0.47
C CYS A 46 6.85 4.57 0.90
N PRO A 47 7.97 5.11 0.43
CA PRO A 47 9.27 4.64 0.89
C PRO A 47 9.49 5.09 2.34
N VAL A 48 10.08 4.21 3.14
CA VAL A 48 10.29 4.41 4.57
C VAL A 48 11.78 4.55 4.83
N THR A 49 12.17 5.65 5.48
CA THR A 49 13.56 5.88 5.85
C THR A 49 13.99 4.97 7.00
N PHE A 50 15.28 4.62 7.05
CA PHE A 50 15.87 3.87 8.18
C PHE A 50 15.53 4.52 9.54
N ALA A 51 15.62 5.84 9.61
CA ALA A 51 15.34 6.58 10.84
C ALA A 51 13.86 6.51 11.26
N ASP A 52 12.93 6.51 10.31
CA ASP A 52 11.50 6.36 10.63
C ASP A 52 11.18 4.92 11.05
N ALA A 53 11.78 3.92 10.40
CA ALA A 53 11.67 2.51 10.79
C ALA A 53 12.09 2.28 12.24
N GLU A 54 13.31 2.69 12.60
CA GLU A 54 13.80 2.58 13.97
C GLU A 54 12.92 3.34 14.96
N ARG A 55 12.50 4.56 14.63
CA ARG A 55 11.61 5.36 15.49
C ARG A 55 10.27 4.65 15.73
N ARG A 56 9.68 4.02 14.72
CA ARG A 56 8.41 3.27 14.88
C ARG A 56 8.64 1.98 15.66
N ARG A 57 9.74 1.26 15.46
CA ARG A 57 10.14 0.09 16.28
C ARG A 57 10.26 0.45 17.76
N GLU A 58 10.93 1.56 18.08
CA GLU A 58 11.14 2.01 19.46
C GLU A 58 9.87 2.50 20.16
N ASN A 59 8.93 3.07 19.41
CA ASN A 59 7.69 3.67 19.92
C ASN A 59 6.45 2.84 19.57
N PHE A 60 6.61 1.55 19.25
CA PHE A 60 5.49 0.67 18.94
C PHE A 60 4.60 0.51 20.18
N ASP A 61 3.35 0.90 20.01
CA ASP A 61 2.29 0.79 20.99
C ASP A 61 1.02 0.42 20.22
N GLU A 62 0.40 -0.70 20.61
CA GLU A 62 -0.85 -1.17 20.02
C GLU A 62 -2.06 -0.56 20.77
N ASP A 63 -3.31 -0.78 20.33
CA ASP A 63 -4.47 -0.47 21.20
C ASP A 63 -4.51 -1.43 22.41
N GLY A 64 -3.73 -2.52 22.37
CA GLY A 64 -3.65 -3.54 23.41
C GLY A 64 -4.91 -4.38 23.54
N ASP A 65 -5.84 -4.31 22.59
CA ASP A 65 -7.00 -5.21 22.52
C ASP A 65 -6.56 -6.66 22.36
N GLU A 66 -5.58 -6.93 21.51
CA GLU A 66 -5.02 -8.27 21.32
C GLU A 66 -4.34 -8.77 22.60
N TRP A 67 -3.53 -7.93 23.25
CA TRP A 67 -2.95 -8.24 24.55
C TRP A 67 -4.02 -8.51 25.62
N ARG A 68 -5.07 -7.67 25.70
CA ARG A 68 -6.19 -7.85 26.64
C ARG A 68 -6.90 -9.17 26.40
N ALA A 69 -7.15 -9.54 25.15
CA ALA A 69 -7.73 -10.82 24.79
C ALA A 69 -6.82 -11.99 25.19
N ALA A 70 -5.53 -11.92 24.88
CA ALA A 70 -4.55 -12.94 25.25
C ALA A 70 -4.45 -13.14 26.78
N VAL A 71 -4.55 -12.06 27.57
CA VAL A 71 -4.61 -12.13 29.03
C VAL A 71 -5.91 -12.81 29.50
N GLN A 72 -7.05 -12.42 28.94
CA GLN A 72 -8.36 -13.01 29.28
C GLN A 72 -8.42 -14.51 28.95
N GLU A 73 -7.81 -14.91 27.83
CA GLU A 73 -7.74 -16.29 27.36
C GLU A 73 -6.58 -17.09 28.00
N GLN A 74 -5.83 -16.49 28.92
CA GLN A 74 -4.67 -17.09 29.60
C GLN A 74 -3.58 -17.59 28.64
N GLN A 75 -3.44 -16.93 27.48
CA GLN A 75 -2.44 -17.23 26.46
C GLN A 75 -1.11 -16.51 26.72
N THR A 76 -1.09 -15.50 27.59
CA THR A 76 0.12 -14.76 27.96
C THR A 76 0.14 -14.34 29.42
N THR A 77 1.35 -14.15 29.95
CA THR A 77 1.62 -13.54 31.26
C THR A 77 2.49 -12.28 31.14
N LEU A 78 2.83 -11.87 29.92
CA LEU A 78 3.66 -10.69 29.67
C LEU A 78 2.90 -9.42 30.08
N GLY A 79 3.66 -8.47 30.67
CA GLY A 79 3.19 -7.09 30.77
C GLY A 79 3.04 -6.49 29.38
N TYR A 80 2.17 -5.48 29.25
CA TYR A 80 1.83 -4.89 27.96
C TYR A 80 3.05 -4.38 27.16
N ASP A 81 4.00 -3.69 27.82
CA ASP A 81 5.23 -3.21 27.17
C ASP A 81 6.10 -4.35 26.64
N ASP A 82 6.20 -5.46 27.39
CA ASP A 82 6.98 -6.62 26.97
C ASP A 82 6.26 -7.43 25.88
N TRP A 83 4.93 -7.38 25.86
CA TRP A 83 4.12 -7.91 24.77
C TRP A 83 4.37 -7.15 23.46
N CYS A 84 4.35 -5.82 23.49
CA CYS A 84 4.65 -4.99 22.31
C CYS A 84 6.05 -5.30 21.75
N LYS A 85 7.06 -5.41 22.61
CA LYS A 85 8.41 -5.82 22.19
C LYS A 85 8.45 -7.24 21.62
N PHE A 86 7.67 -8.15 22.18
CA PHE A 86 7.56 -9.52 21.67
C PHE A 86 6.95 -9.56 20.28
N VAL A 87 5.90 -8.76 20.02
CA VAL A 87 5.26 -8.64 18.70
C VAL A 87 6.27 -8.12 17.68
N VAL A 88 6.93 -6.99 17.94
CA VAL A 88 7.97 -6.44 17.04
C VAL A 88 9.11 -7.43 16.81
N ALA A 89 9.54 -8.17 17.84
CA ALA A 89 10.60 -9.17 17.69
C ALA A 89 10.18 -10.41 16.88
N THR A 90 8.88 -10.71 16.81
CA THR A 90 8.34 -11.91 16.14
C THR A 90 7.90 -11.60 14.72
N ASP A 91 7.15 -10.53 14.55
CA ASP A 91 6.53 -10.13 13.29
C ASP A 91 7.39 -9.10 12.54
N GLY A 92 8.42 -8.56 13.19
CA GLY A 92 9.38 -7.65 12.56
C GLY A 92 8.71 -6.37 12.08
N ASP A 93 9.01 -6.00 10.84
CA ASP A 93 8.51 -4.76 10.23
C ASP A 93 7.03 -4.82 9.86
N ASP A 94 6.44 -6.02 9.73
CA ASP A 94 5.00 -6.17 9.46
C ASP A 94 4.13 -5.70 10.62
N ALA A 95 4.69 -5.65 11.84
CA ALA A 95 3.98 -5.12 13.00
C ALA A 95 3.85 -3.58 12.97
N ILE A 96 4.72 -2.89 12.23
CA ILE A 96 4.87 -1.43 12.31
C ILE A 96 4.62 -0.72 10.97
N PHE A 97 4.72 -1.46 9.86
CA PHE A 97 4.44 -1.01 8.50
C PHE A 97 3.58 -2.06 7.80
N ASP A 98 2.61 -1.62 7.01
CA ASP A 98 1.95 -2.53 6.07
C ASP A 98 2.92 -2.80 4.90
N GLN A 99 3.55 -3.96 4.89
CA GLN A 99 4.43 -4.37 3.79
C GLN A 99 3.66 -5.06 2.65
N SER A 100 2.33 -4.97 2.61
CA SER A 100 1.55 -5.48 1.48
C SER A 100 2.09 -4.95 0.16
N TYR A 101 2.16 -5.80 -0.87
CA TYR A 101 2.70 -5.45 -2.18
C TYR A 101 4.18 -5.02 -2.22
N SER A 102 4.93 -5.07 -1.11
CA SER A 102 6.38 -4.80 -1.10
C SER A 102 7.16 -5.76 -2.03
N ASP A 103 6.82 -7.04 -2.04
CA ASP A 103 7.38 -8.02 -2.98
C ASP A 103 7.06 -7.70 -4.46
N THR A 104 5.99 -6.95 -4.71
CA THR A 104 5.54 -6.61 -6.07
C THR A 104 6.15 -5.29 -6.56
N TYR A 105 6.23 -4.28 -5.68
CA TYR A 105 6.57 -2.91 -6.05
C TYR A 105 7.75 -2.33 -5.29
N GLY A 106 8.16 -2.93 -4.18
CA GLY A 106 9.18 -2.40 -3.27
C GLY A 106 10.53 -2.18 -3.96
N GLU A 107 11.09 -3.21 -4.58
CA GLU A 107 12.37 -3.08 -5.29
C GLU A 107 12.31 -2.12 -6.48
N ASP A 108 11.24 -2.15 -7.31
CA ASP A 108 11.08 -1.18 -8.41
C ASP A 108 11.02 0.25 -7.89
N LEU A 109 10.35 0.49 -6.76
CA LEU A 109 10.30 1.80 -6.15
C LEU A 109 11.66 2.22 -5.59
N LEU A 110 12.33 1.36 -4.83
CA LEU A 110 13.64 1.66 -4.25
C LEU A 110 14.71 1.90 -5.32
N ASP A 111 14.68 1.16 -6.44
CA ASP A 111 15.56 1.39 -7.59
C ASP A 111 15.38 2.77 -8.21
N ARG A 112 14.15 3.30 -8.22
CA ARG A 112 13.83 4.64 -8.78
C ARG A 112 14.26 5.78 -7.87
N LEU A 113 14.51 5.50 -6.59
CA LEU A 113 15.01 6.47 -5.63
C LEU A 113 16.53 6.65 -5.70
N ASP A 114 17.27 5.90 -6.54
CA ASP A 114 18.71 6.11 -6.76
C ASP A 114 18.97 7.57 -7.22
N PRO A 115 19.75 8.39 -6.47
CA PRO A 115 20.77 8.02 -5.46
C PRO A 115 20.37 8.03 -3.98
N GLU A 116 19.15 8.46 -3.64
CA GLU A 116 18.65 8.52 -2.25
C GLU A 116 18.34 7.15 -1.65
N ARG A 117 18.46 6.05 -2.41
CA ARG A 117 18.17 4.69 -1.95
C ARG A 117 18.84 4.33 -0.61
N GLU A 118 20.05 4.80 -0.34
CA GLU A 118 20.76 4.55 0.92
C GLU A 118 20.04 5.11 2.16
N GLU A 119 19.07 6.01 1.99
CA GLU A 119 18.27 6.58 3.09
C GLU A 119 17.02 5.74 3.42
N TYR A 120 16.62 4.83 2.53
CA TYR A 120 15.39 4.05 2.63
C TYR A 120 15.66 2.57 2.90
N GLU A 121 14.92 2.00 3.85
CA GLU A 121 15.03 0.59 4.25
C GLU A 121 13.90 -0.25 3.65
N LEU A 122 12.69 0.31 3.64
CA LEU A 122 11.44 -0.41 3.40
C LEU A 122 10.49 0.41 2.51
N VAL A 123 9.40 -0.23 2.10
CA VAL A 123 8.28 0.43 1.43
C VAL A 123 6.99 0.02 2.12
N GLU A 124 6.22 1.01 2.56
CA GLU A 124 4.92 0.85 3.20
C GLU A 124 3.80 0.97 2.15
N CYS A 125 2.90 0.00 2.12
CA CYS A 125 1.61 0.12 1.43
C CYS A 125 0.66 0.96 2.29
N THR A 126 0.37 2.17 1.83
CA THR A 126 -0.57 3.06 2.51
C THR A 126 -2.02 2.86 2.03
N GLY A 127 -2.24 1.88 1.16
CA GLY A 127 -3.55 1.35 0.80
C GLY A 127 -3.66 0.99 -0.69
N GLY A 128 -4.72 0.26 -1.04
CA GLY A 128 -4.98 -0.15 -2.41
C GLY A 128 -6.47 -0.16 -2.78
N GLY A 129 -6.80 -0.78 -3.91
CA GLY A 129 -8.16 -0.81 -4.43
C GLY A 129 -8.42 0.36 -5.38
N ARG A 130 -9.61 0.97 -5.31
CA ARG A 130 -9.95 2.15 -6.13
C ARG A 130 -9.37 3.42 -5.52
N CYS A 131 -8.06 3.59 -5.66
CA CYS A 131 -7.31 4.71 -5.07
C CYS A 131 -7.12 5.90 -6.03
N PHE A 132 -7.57 5.79 -7.28
CA PHE A 132 -7.46 6.84 -8.28
C PHE A 132 -8.74 7.68 -8.38
N ASN A 133 -8.57 8.95 -8.71
CA ASN A 133 -9.64 9.89 -9.04
C ASN A 133 -9.31 10.66 -10.33
N HIS A 134 -10.35 11.04 -11.08
CA HIS A 134 -10.21 11.84 -12.29
C HIS A 134 -9.59 13.23 -12.03
N GLU A 135 -9.65 13.73 -10.78
CA GLU A 135 -9.06 15.00 -10.35
C GLU A 135 -7.67 14.86 -9.73
N ASP A 136 -7.07 13.66 -9.76
CA ASP A 136 -5.75 13.43 -9.19
C ASP A 136 -4.73 14.41 -9.77
N LYS A 137 -4.03 15.09 -8.86
CA LYS A 137 -2.97 16.04 -9.20
C LYS A 137 -1.64 15.39 -8.88
N TRP A 138 -0.82 15.23 -9.89
CA TRP A 138 0.48 14.59 -9.78
C TRP A 138 1.56 15.66 -9.59
N ASP A 139 2.41 15.48 -8.58
CA ASP A 139 3.65 16.24 -8.47
C ASP A 139 4.63 15.77 -9.55
N GLU A 140 4.59 14.47 -9.88
CA GLU A 140 5.40 13.86 -10.91
C GLU A 140 4.63 12.72 -11.61
N VAL A 141 4.80 12.61 -12.93
CA VAL A 141 4.16 11.58 -13.76
C VAL A 141 5.24 10.73 -14.41
N PHE A 142 5.24 9.43 -14.12
CA PHE A 142 6.18 8.46 -14.67
C PHE A 142 5.64 7.79 -15.95
N ASP A 143 4.32 7.60 -16.05
CA ASP A 143 3.67 7.07 -17.24
C ASP A 143 2.39 7.85 -17.58
N ALA A 144 2.54 8.81 -18.51
CA ALA A 144 1.44 9.65 -18.96
C ALA A 144 0.36 8.90 -19.75
N GLU A 145 0.68 7.75 -20.36
CA GLU A 145 -0.33 6.94 -21.04
C GLU A 145 -1.20 6.21 -20.01
N LEU A 146 -0.62 5.72 -18.91
CA LEU A 146 -1.40 5.13 -17.83
C LEU A 146 -2.31 6.16 -17.14
N VAL A 147 -1.88 7.41 -16.98
CA VAL A 147 -2.75 8.49 -16.50
C VAL A 147 -3.98 8.65 -17.40
N LYS A 148 -3.82 8.59 -18.72
CA LYS A 148 -4.95 8.65 -19.67
C LYS A 148 -5.84 7.41 -19.57
N VAL A 149 -5.26 6.23 -19.41
CA VAL A 149 -6.00 4.99 -19.19
C VAL A 149 -6.86 5.14 -17.94
N ILE A 150 -6.27 5.48 -16.80
CA ILE A 150 -6.97 5.69 -15.52
C ILE A 150 -8.13 6.68 -15.69
N ALA A 151 -7.87 7.86 -16.26
CA ALA A 151 -8.88 8.89 -16.46
C ALA A 151 -10.05 8.45 -17.36
N SER A 152 -9.84 7.47 -18.24
CA SER A 152 -10.91 6.91 -19.08
C SER A 152 -11.82 5.93 -18.34
N TYR A 153 -11.34 5.35 -17.23
CA TYR A 153 -12.06 4.39 -16.40
C TYR A 153 -12.67 5.02 -15.14
N GLU A 154 -12.08 6.10 -14.63
CA GLU A 154 -12.64 6.84 -13.50
C GLU A 154 -13.74 7.81 -13.97
N SER A 155 -14.87 7.79 -13.26
CA SER A 155 -16.00 8.69 -13.52
C SER A 155 -15.69 10.11 -13.04
N LYS A 156 -16.15 11.10 -13.82
CA LYS A 156 -16.19 12.50 -13.38
C LYS A 156 -17.20 12.72 -12.28
#